data_AF-A0A397WAF5-F1
#
_entry.id   AF-A0A397WAF5-F1
#
_cell.length_a   1.000
_cell.length_b   1.000
_cell.length_c   1.000
_cell.angle_alpha   90.00
_cell.angle_beta   90.00
_cell.angle_gamma   90.00
#
_symmetry.space_group_name_H-M   'P 1'
#
loop_
_entity.id
_entity.type
_entity.pdbx_description
1 polymer ?
#
loop_
_entity_poly.entity_id
_entity_poly.type
_entity_poly.pdbx_seq_one_letter_code
_entity_poly.pdbx_strand_id
1 'polypeptide(L)' 'MYADAANAKTKMENGFDLTNYDERTLAFAKDYANQLLAIDVNLDTTEMLDVTWGLFSKYFKPEEVNIKKELVDQHWKKQ' A
#
# COMPACT_ATOMS: atom_id res chain seq x y z
N MET A 1 4.74 2.06 -6.48
CA MET A 1 3.54 1.58 -5.75
C MET A 1 2.23 2.10 -6.34
N TYR A 2 1.90 3.40 -6.25
CA TYR A 2 0.63 3.90 -6.84
C TYR A 2 0.60 3.81 -8.38
N ALA A 3 1.72 4.07 -9.04
CA ALA A 3 1.88 3.87 -10.48
C ALA A 3 1.73 2.39 -10.90
N ASP A 4 2.22 1.48 -10.08
CA ASP A 4 2.10 0.03 -10.32
C ASP A 4 0.65 -0.44 -10.16
N ALA A 5 -0.09 0.13 -9.19
CA ALA A 5 -1.53 -0.11 -9.04
C ALA A 5 -2.33 0.31 -10.28
N ALA A 6 -2.00 1.47 -10.86
CA ALA A 6 -2.66 1.96 -12.08
C ALA A 6 -2.37 1.05 -13.29
N ASN A 7 -1.13 0.57 -13.42
CA ASN A 7 -0.74 -0.39 -14.46
C ASN A 7 -1.44 -1.75 -14.26
N ALA A 8 -1.48 -2.26 -13.03
CA ALA A 8 -2.18 -3.50 -12.69
C ALA A 8 -3.68 -3.41 -12.99
N LYS A 9 -4.31 -2.27 -12.68
CA LYS A 9 -5.72 -2.02 -13.01
C LYS A 9 -5.97 -2.06 -14.52
N THR A 10 -5.07 -1.44 -15.29
CA THR A 10 -5.14 -1.44 -16.76
C THR A 10 -4.96 -2.84 -17.34
N LYS A 11 -4.07 -3.68 -16.78
CA LYS A 11 -3.95 -5.09 -17.16
C LYS A 11 -5.24 -5.86 -16.89
N MET A 12 -5.84 -5.67 -15.72
CA MET A 12 -7.10 -6.29 -15.32
C MET A 12 -8.24 -5.90 -16.27
N GLU A 13 -8.38 -4.61 -16.58
CA GLU A 13 -9.41 -4.08 -17.50
C GLU A 13 -9.25 -4.64 -18.92
N ASN A 14 -8.02 -4.96 -19.34
CA ASN A 14 -7.73 -5.56 -20.64
C ASN A 14 -7.71 -7.10 -20.62
N GLY A 15 -8.04 -7.74 -19.49
CA GLY A 15 -8.12 -9.20 -19.37
C GLY A 15 -6.78 -9.94 -19.33
N PHE A 16 -5.67 -9.25 -19.02
CA PHE A 16 -4.38 -9.90 -18.78
C PHE A 16 -4.34 -10.54 -17.39
N ASP A 17 -3.67 -11.68 -17.29
CA ASP A 17 -3.39 -12.31 -16.00
C ASP A 17 -2.56 -11.38 -15.10
N LEU A 18 -3.00 -11.27 -13.85
CA LEU A 18 -2.32 -10.49 -12.82
C LEU A 18 -1.29 -11.36 -12.10
N THR A 19 -0.12 -10.79 -11.85
CA THR A 19 0.84 -11.42 -10.94
C THR A 19 0.39 -11.25 -9.50
N ASN A 20 0.90 -12.08 -8.58
CA ASN A 20 0.64 -11.91 -7.15
C ASN A 20 1.05 -10.51 -6.63
N TYR A 21 2.07 -9.89 -7.23
CA TYR A 21 2.46 -8.52 -6.90
C TYR A 21 1.42 -7.49 -7.38
N ASP A 22 0.89 -7.66 -8.59
CA ASP A 22 -0.17 -6.80 -9.13
C ASP A 22 -1.43 -6.86 -8.24
N GLU A 23 -1.84 -8.05 -7.81
CA GLU A 23 -2.99 -8.25 -6.90
C GLU A 23 -2.77 -7.57 -5.54
N ARG A 24 -1.61 -7.77 -4.91
CA ARG A 24 -1.27 -7.12 -3.63
C ARG A 24 -1.26 -5.60 -3.76
N THR A 25 -0.77 -5.09 -4.88
CA THR A 25 -0.69 -3.65 -5.16
C THR A 25 -2.08 -3.02 -5.36
N LEU A 26 -2.99 -3.72 -6.05
CA LEU A 26 -4.38 -3.31 -6.19
C LEU A 26 -5.12 -3.32 -4.85
N ALA A 27 -4.92 -4.35 -4.05
CA ALA A 27 -5.51 -4.46 -2.71
C ALA A 27 -5.00 -3.35 -1.78
N PHE A 28 -3.68 -3.05 -1.82
CA PHE A 28 -3.11 -1.91 -1.11
C PHE A 28 -3.75 -0.59 -1.53
N ALA A 29 -3.88 -0.32 -2.83
CA ALA A 29 -4.45 0.94 -3.31
C ALA A 29 -5.92 1.12 -2.87
N LYS A 30 -6.70 0.03 -2.88
CA LYS A 30 -8.08 0.03 -2.39
C LYS A 30 -8.17 0.34 -0.90
N ASP A 31 -7.37 -0.37 -0.08
CA ASP A 31 -7.37 -0.17 1.37
C ASP A 31 -6.83 1.22 1.75
N TYR A 32 -5.79 1.70 1.06
CA TYR A 32 -5.25 3.05 1.25
C TYR A 32 -6.31 4.12 0.97
N ALA A 33 -7.04 4.00 -0.14
CA ALA A 33 -8.11 4.95 -0.46
C ALA A 33 -9.21 4.95 0.61
N ASN A 34 -9.64 3.77 1.07
CA ASN A 34 -10.71 3.65 2.06
C ASN A 34 -10.30 4.08 3.47
N GLN A 35 -9.04 3.84 3.86
CA GLN A 35 -8.59 4.05 5.24
C GLN A 35 -7.89 5.40 5.47
N LEU A 36 -7.42 6.06 4.41
CA LEU A 36 -6.74 7.35 4.52
C LEU A 36 -7.39 8.49 3.73
N LEU A 37 -8.03 8.20 2.60
CA LEU A 37 -8.52 9.25 1.69
C LEU A 37 -10.04 9.41 1.70
N ALA A 38 -10.79 8.49 2.29
CA ALA A 38 -12.24 8.58 2.34
C ALA A 38 -12.67 9.77 3.22
N ILE A 39 -13.74 10.45 2.80
CA ILE A 39 -14.18 11.74 3.36
C ILE A 39 -14.59 11.62 4.85
N ASP A 40 -14.98 10.42 5.26
CA ASP A 40 -15.37 10.06 6.62
C ASP A 40 -14.19 9.65 7.53
N VAL A 41 -12.97 9.59 6.99
CA VAL A 41 -11.76 9.31 7.76
C VAL A 41 -11.34 10.58 8.50
N ASN A 42 -11.38 10.51 9.84
CA ASN A 42 -10.92 11.58 10.72
C ASN A 42 -9.73 11.06 11.54
N LEU A 43 -8.55 11.05 10.92
CA LEU A 43 -7.27 10.66 11.53
C LEU A 43 -6.35 11.87 11.61
N ASP A 44 -5.58 11.97 12.69
CA ASP A 44 -4.49 12.93 12.75
C ASP A 44 -3.27 12.46 11.91
N THR A 45 -2.27 13.32 11.76
CA THR A 45 -1.07 13.02 10.95
C THR A 45 -0.29 11.82 11.47
N THR A 46 -0.23 11.61 12.79
CA THR A 46 0.47 10.48 13.40
C THR A 46 -0.29 9.18 13.13
N GLU A 47 -1.61 9.21 13.32
CA GLU A 47 -2.47 8.06 13.05
C GLU A 47 -2.44 7.67 11.57
N MET A 48 -2.46 8.65 10.65
CA MET A 48 -2.29 8.38 9.22
C MET A 48 -0.97 7.67 8.91
N LEU A 49 0.14 8.10 9.53
CA LEU A 49 1.44 7.42 9.37
C LEU A 49 1.39 5.99 9.92
N ASP A 50 0.78 5.80 11.09
CA ASP A 50 0.64 4.49 11.73
C ASP A 50 -0.20 3.50 10.91
N VAL A 51 -1.29 3.98 10.32
CA VAL A 51 -2.14 3.20 9.40
C VAL A 51 -1.36 2.90 8.12
N THR A 52 -0.65 3.88 7.56
CA THR A 52 0.15 3.69 6.33
C THR A 52 1.23 2.62 6.51
N TRP A 53 1.98 2.64 7.62
CA TRP A 53 2.97 1.60 7.93
C TRP A 53 2.32 0.22 8.13
N GLY A 54 1.12 0.18 8.72
CA GLY A 54 0.33 -1.04 8.82
C GLY A 54 -0.03 -1.60 7.44
N LEU A 55 -0.51 -0.75 6.53
CA LEU A 55 -0.82 -1.13 5.15
C LEU A 55 0.43 -1.62 4.39
N PHE A 56 1.59 -0.97 4.56
CA PHE A 56 2.83 -1.45 3.96
C PHE A 56 3.20 -2.85 4.45
N SER A 57 3.17 -3.10 5.77
CA SER A 57 3.50 -4.42 6.33
C SER A 57 2.51 -5.52 5.93
N LYS A 58 1.24 -5.16 5.67
CA LYS A 58 0.18 -6.10 5.25
C LYS A 58 0.37 -6.59 3.81
N TYR A 59 0.80 -5.71 2.90
CA TYR A 59 0.81 -5.99 1.46
C TYR A 59 2.20 -6.22 0.87
N PHE A 60 3.25 -5.72 1.54
CA PHE A 60 4.60 -5.69 1.01
C PHE A 60 5.62 -6.16 2.03
N LYS A 61 6.82 -6.46 1.53
CA LYS A 61 8.03 -6.67 2.32
C LYS A 61 8.83 -5.36 2.45
N PRO A 62 9.69 -5.24 3.47
CA PRO A 62 10.64 -4.14 3.62
C PRO A 62 11.39 -3.79 2.32
N GLU A 63 11.87 -4.80 1.59
CA GLU A 63 12.59 -4.60 0.32
C GLU A 63 11.71 -4.12 -0.85
N GLU A 64 10.39 -4.24 -0.75
CA GLU A 64 9.46 -3.91 -1.84
C GLU A 64 9.01 -2.43 -1.81
N VAL A 65 9.11 -1.72 -0.68
CA VAL A 65 8.56 -0.36 -0.50
C VAL A 65 9.43 0.79 -1.02
N ASN A 66 10.69 0.54 -1.38
CA ASN A 66 11.65 1.57 -1.80
C ASN A 66 11.73 2.78 -0.84
N ILE A 67 11.64 2.52 0.47
CA ILE A 67 11.81 3.49 1.55
C ILE A 67 13.22 3.31 2.14
N LYS A 68 13.84 4.40 2.61
CA LYS A 68 15.16 4.34 3.26
C LYS A 68 15.18 3.29 4.36
N LYS A 69 16.20 2.44 4.34
CA LYS A 69 16.38 1.35 5.31
C LYS A 69 16.26 1.81 6.76
N GLU A 70 16.84 2.95 7.11
CA GLU A 70 16.79 3.51 8.47
C GLU A 70 15.35 3.76 8.95
N LEU A 71 14.45 4.21 8.07
CA LEU A 71 13.05 4.47 8.40
C LEU A 71 12.25 3.16 8.48
N VAL A 72 12.53 2.22 7.58
CA VAL A 72 11.94 0.88 7.61
C VAL A 72 12.33 0.18 8.90
N ASP A 73 13.61 0.17 9.26
CA ASP A 73 14.09 -0.47 10.48
C ASP A 73 13.48 0.16 11.76
N GLN A 74 13.10 1.45 11.72
CA GLN A 74 12.47 2.16 12.84
C GLN A 74 10.94 1.98 12.93
N HIS A 75 10.24 1.93 11.80
CA HIS A 75 8.78 2.04 11.77
C HIS A 75 8.05 0.81 11.22
N TRP A 76 8.78 -0.17 10.68
CA TRP A 76 8.17 -1.40 10.19
C TRP A 76 7.60 -2.21 11.36
N LYS A 77 6.27 -2.20 11.50
CA LYS A 77 5.58 -3.01 12.50
C LYS A 77 5.82 -4.49 12.18
N LYS A 78 6.59 -5.18 13.02
CA LYS A 78 6.70 -6.65 12.99
C LYS A 78 5.34 -7.19 13.44
N GLN A 79 4.64 -7.91 12.56
CA GLN A 79 3.49 -8.72 12.96
C GLN A 79 3.93 -9.84 13.90
#